data_AF-A0A3E4R116-F1
#
_entry.id   AF-A0A3E4R116-F1
#
_cell.length_a   1.000
_cell.length_b   1.000
_cell.length_c   1.000
_cell.angle_alpha   90.00
_cell.angle_beta   90.00
_cell.angle_gamma   90.00
#
_symmetry.space_group_name_H-M   'P 1'
#
loop_
_entity.id
_entity.type
_entity.pdbx_description
1 polymer ?
#
loop_
_entity_poly.entity_id
_entity_poly.type
_entity_poly.pdbx_seq_one_letter_code
_entity_poly.pdbx_strand_id
1 'polypeptide(L)'
;MATFKVLLHSSNKRKDGTYPVSLRIIKNMKAKYISLGLYSKKEEWDVIGERFRCDKRVCPNYKEFNARIVQLLARAQEVERHFEFDRIDWTLNQFEDAFLYKDKKGKFLDFALLCIKDMKETGHIGNAKVWEKVICNMKLFDKKLSTRYFQEIDIKYVSAYNSFMEKKGWCGNTRKHDMKTLRAILNRAIVAKECSSTSYPFGKGGFCISALEEETRKRYLPQEYLLRLMNRQFENGKSSVSCPLKPSDSAPLC
;
A
#
# COMPACT_ATOMS: atom_id res chain seq x y z
N MET A 1 2.17 22.71 -22.59
CA MET A 1 2.83 23.12 -21.33
C MET A 1 1.78 23.61 -20.37
N ALA A 2 1.87 23.16 -19.12
CA ALA A 2 1.09 23.74 -18.04
C ALA A 2 1.78 25.01 -17.51
N THR A 3 1.03 25.84 -16.81
CA THR A 3 1.57 27.01 -16.11
C THR A 3 1.41 26.82 -14.62
N PHE A 4 2.52 26.92 -13.89
CA PHE A 4 2.56 26.86 -12.43
C PHE A 4 2.74 28.26 -11.86
N LYS A 5 1.88 28.63 -10.92
CA LYS A 5 1.99 29.88 -10.17
C LYS A 5 1.72 29.65 -8.70
N VAL A 6 2.39 30.38 -7.83
CA VAL A 6 2.14 30.32 -6.38
C VAL A 6 1.37 31.56 -5.96
N LEU A 7 0.27 31.37 -5.25
CA LEU A 7 -0.57 32.48 -4.83
C LEU A 7 -1.20 32.27 -3.47
N LEU A 8 -1.58 33.38 -2.88
CA LEU A 8 -2.39 33.40 -1.67
C LEU A 8 -3.85 33.19 -2.03
N HIS A 9 -4.45 32.10 -1.54
CA HIS A 9 -5.85 31.81 -1.80
C HIS A 9 -6.73 32.62 -0.84
N SER A 10 -6.93 33.89 -1.20
CA SER A 10 -7.61 34.91 -0.38
C SER A 10 -9.07 34.58 -0.07
N SER A 11 -9.72 33.72 -0.85
CA SER A 11 -11.09 33.25 -0.62
C SER A 11 -11.23 32.37 0.63
N ASN A 12 -10.15 31.70 1.06
CA ASN A 12 -10.18 30.73 2.15
C ASN A 12 -9.53 31.30 3.41
N LYS A 13 -10.24 32.21 4.09
CA LYS A 13 -9.78 32.81 5.35
C LYS A 13 -9.94 31.81 6.51
N ARG A 14 -8.87 31.59 7.27
CA ARG A 14 -8.91 30.80 8.51
C ARG A 14 -9.34 31.63 9.72
N LYS A 15 -9.71 30.94 10.81
CA LYS A 15 -10.10 31.57 12.09
C LYS A 15 -8.97 32.44 12.69
N ASP A 16 -7.72 32.08 12.41
CA ASP A 16 -6.50 32.82 12.82
C ASP A 16 -6.20 34.06 11.94
N GLY A 17 -7.02 34.33 10.92
CA GLY A 17 -6.83 35.46 10.01
C GLY A 17 -5.81 35.22 8.90
N THR A 18 -5.24 34.02 8.79
CA THR A 18 -4.30 33.64 7.73
C THR A 18 -5.01 33.06 6.51
N TYR A 19 -4.31 33.05 5.37
CA TYR A 19 -4.77 32.49 4.11
C TYR A 19 -3.79 31.41 3.63
N PRO A 20 -4.28 30.31 3.05
CA PRO A 20 -3.42 29.25 2.54
C PRO A 20 -2.70 29.70 1.27
N VAL A 21 -1.40 29.40 1.20
CA VAL A 21 -0.60 29.52 -0.01
C VAL A 21 -0.83 28.27 -0.85
N SER A 22 -1.22 28.47 -2.11
CA SER A 22 -1.60 27.39 -3.03
C SER A 22 -0.80 27.46 -4.33
N LEU A 23 -0.46 26.29 -4.87
CA LEU A 23 0.03 26.13 -6.23
C LEU A 23 -1.17 26.10 -7.18
N ARG A 24 -1.24 27.09 -8.07
CA ARG A 24 -2.18 27.11 -9.18
C ARG A 24 -1.54 26.46 -10.40
N ILE A 25 -2.24 25.49 -10.94
CA ILE A 25 -1.87 24.78 -12.17
C ILE A 25 -2.91 25.10 -13.23
N ILE A 26 -2.47 25.55 -14.40
CA ILE A 26 -3.34 25.74 -15.55
C ILE A 26 -2.88 24.82 -16.68
N LYS A 27 -3.80 24.00 -17.19
CA LYS A 27 -3.62 23.20 -18.41
C LYS A 27 -4.96 23.15 -19.16
N ASN A 28 -4.94 23.28 -20.48
CA ASN A 28 -6.13 23.20 -21.34
C ASN A 28 -7.28 24.09 -20.88
N MET A 29 -6.99 25.37 -20.57
CA MET A 29 -7.94 26.38 -20.07
C MET A 29 -8.64 26.04 -18.74
N LYS A 30 -8.21 24.97 -18.05
CA LYS A 30 -8.71 24.59 -16.73
C LYS A 30 -7.67 24.91 -15.67
N ALA A 31 -8.13 25.47 -14.55
CA ALA A 31 -7.29 25.81 -13.41
C ALA A 31 -7.59 24.88 -12.22
N LYS A 32 -6.56 24.45 -11.50
CA LYS A 32 -6.68 23.73 -10.23
C LYS A 32 -5.74 24.33 -9.20
N TYR A 33 -6.16 24.33 -7.94
CA TYR A 33 -5.41 24.91 -6.82
C TYR A 33 -5.09 23.80 -5.82
N ILE A 34 -3.80 23.62 -5.53
CA ILE A 34 -3.31 22.65 -4.56
C ILE A 34 -2.71 23.43 -3.38
N SER A 35 -3.22 23.20 -2.17
CA SER A 35 -2.66 23.82 -0.96
C SER A 35 -1.24 23.32 -0.69
N LEU A 36 -0.30 24.23 -0.43
CA LEU A 36 1.10 23.89 -0.15
C LEU A 36 1.37 23.62 1.33
N GLY A 37 0.35 23.74 2.19
CA GLY A 37 0.48 23.62 3.64
C GLY A 37 1.17 24.81 4.32
N LEU A 38 1.42 25.88 3.56
CA LEU A 38 1.92 27.16 4.06
C LEU A 38 0.77 28.16 4.20
N TYR A 39 0.88 29.06 5.16
CA TYR A 39 -0.14 30.07 5.45
C TYR A 39 0.52 31.43 5.59
N SER A 40 -0.15 32.47 5.12
CA SER A 40 0.37 33.84 5.14
C SER A 40 -0.76 34.83 5.37
N LYS A 41 -0.46 35.95 6.03
CA LYS A 41 -1.34 37.12 6.04
C LYS A 41 -1.16 37.91 4.73
N LYS A 42 -2.10 38.81 4.42
CA LYS A 42 -2.02 39.61 3.19
C LYS A 42 -0.80 40.53 3.16
N GLU A 43 -0.38 41.01 4.32
CA GLU A 43 0.74 41.94 4.50
C GLU A 43 2.10 41.23 4.35
N GLU A 44 2.15 39.93 4.64
CA GLU A 44 3.35 39.09 4.58
C GLU A 44 3.63 38.54 3.17
N TRP A 45 2.63 38.58 2.28
CA TRP A 45 2.73 38.03 0.93
C TRP A 45 3.14 39.11 -0.09
N ASP A 46 4.05 38.74 -0.99
CA ASP A 46 4.42 39.50 -2.18
C ASP A 46 3.70 38.90 -3.39
N VAL A 47 2.67 39.61 -3.86
CA VAL A 47 1.83 39.16 -4.98
C VAL A 47 2.61 39.10 -6.29
N ILE A 48 3.55 40.02 -6.50
CA ILE A 48 4.34 40.10 -7.74
C ILE A 48 5.43 39.04 -7.73
N GLY A 49 6.12 38.90 -6.59
CA GLY A 49 7.19 37.92 -6.41
C GLY A 49 6.70 36.49 -6.17
N GLU A 50 5.40 36.26 -6.03
CA GLU A 50 4.79 34.95 -5.72
C GLU A 50 5.42 34.26 -4.49
N ARG A 51 5.77 35.04 -3.46
CA ARG A 51 6.58 34.61 -2.31
C ARG A 51 6.26 35.39 -1.03
N PHE A 52 6.80 34.94 0.11
CA PHE A 52 6.78 35.73 1.34
C PHE A 52 7.73 36.92 1.22
N ARG A 53 7.34 38.08 1.74
CA ARG A 53 8.17 39.29 1.75
C ARG A 53 9.47 39.04 2.50
N CYS A 54 10.59 39.45 1.91
CA CYS A 54 11.94 39.27 2.45
C CYS A 54 12.28 40.25 3.59
N ASP A 55 11.33 40.51 4.49
CA ASP A 55 11.49 41.38 5.65
C ASP A 55 11.24 40.59 6.93
N LYS A 56 12.25 40.48 7.79
CA LYS A 56 12.16 39.75 9.06
C LYS A 56 11.15 40.37 10.03
N ARG A 57 10.87 41.67 9.92
CA ARG A 57 9.90 42.36 10.78
C ARG A 57 8.47 42.00 10.44
N VAL A 58 8.23 41.69 9.16
CA VAL A 58 6.91 41.32 8.63
C VAL A 58 6.72 39.80 8.70
N CYS A 59 7.70 39.03 8.22
CA CYS A 59 7.67 37.57 8.23
C CYS A 59 9.03 37.03 8.73
N PRO A 60 9.16 36.68 10.03
CA PRO A 60 10.43 36.21 10.59
C PRO A 60 11.02 34.98 9.86
N ASN A 61 10.14 34.07 9.41
CA ASN A 61 10.52 32.80 8.79
C ASN A 61 10.51 32.83 7.26
N TYR A 62 10.53 34.01 6.63
CA TYR A 62 10.40 34.13 5.16
C TYR A 62 11.43 33.28 4.40
N LYS A 63 12.65 33.11 4.92
CA LYS A 63 13.71 32.33 4.27
C LYS A 63 13.32 30.86 4.12
N GLU A 64 12.80 30.27 5.19
CA GLU A 64 12.37 28.87 5.20
C GLU A 64 11.15 28.67 4.31
N PHE A 65 10.16 29.56 4.41
CA PHE A 65 8.95 29.48 3.60
C PHE A 65 9.25 29.66 2.11
N ASN A 66 10.10 30.62 1.74
CA ASN A 66 10.48 30.84 0.35
C ASN A 66 11.34 29.70 -0.20
N ALA A 67 12.28 29.16 0.60
CA ALA A 67 13.03 27.97 0.22
C ALA A 67 12.09 26.77 -0.02
N ARG A 68 11.07 26.60 0.83
CA ARG A 68 10.06 25.56 0.67
C ARG A 68 9.23 25.74 -0.60
N ILE A 69 8.83 26.98 -0.93
CA ILE A 69 8.12 27.31 -2.18
C ILE A 69 8.98 26.92 -3.39
N VAL A 70 10.27 27.29 -3.40
CA VAL A 70 11.20 26.96 -4.49
C VAL A 70 11.32 25.44 -4.67
N GLN A 71 11.48 24.67 -3.58
CA GLN A 71 11.51 23.21 -3.64
C GLN A 71 10.22 22.62 -4.22
N LEU A 72 9.06 23.16 -3.84
CA LEU A 72 7.76 22.70 -4.33
C LEU A 72 7.56 23.04 -5.81
N LEU A 73 8.00 24.21 -6.27
CA LEU A 73 7.99 24.57 -7.68
C LEU A 73 8.91 23.68 -8.52
N ALA A 74 10.14 23.43 -8.05
CA ALA A 74 11.06 22.50 -8.71
C ALA A 74 10.46 21.09 -8.80
N ARG A 75 9.77 20.64 -7.74
CA ARG A 75 9.03 19.36 -7.75
C ARG A 75 7.89 19.36 -8.76
N ALA A 76 7.11 20.44 -8.85
CA ALA A 76 6.02 20.56 -9.83
C ALA A 76 6.55 20.45 -11.26
N GLN A 77 7.68 21.10 -11.55
CA GLN A 77 8.39 20.99 -12.82
C GLN A 77 8.88 19.57 -13.07
N GLU A 78 9.46 18.90 -12.07
CA GLU A 78 9.91 17.50 -12.21
C GLU A 78 8.77 16.55 -12.59
N VAL A 79 7.61 16.71 -11.94
CA VAL A 79 6.41 15.93 -12.26
C VAL A 79 5.96 16.16 -13.70
N GLU A 80 5.97 17.42 -14.18
CA GLU A 80 5.66 17.72 -15.58
C GLU A 80 6.66 17.04 -16.53
N ARG A 81 7.96 17.14 -16.25
CA ARG A 81 9.01 16.50 -17.07
C ARG A 81 8.85 14.99 -17.14
N HIS A 82 8.49 14.33 -16.04
CA HIS A 82 8.23 12.89 -16.04
C HIS A 82 7.09 12.52 -16.99
N PHE A 83 5.98 13.25 -16.95
CA PHE A 83 4.88 13.01 -17.87
C PHE A 83 5.26 13.28 -19.33
N GLU A 84 6.08 14.32 -19.59
CA GLU A 84 6.59 14.61 -20.93
C GLU A 84 7.51 13.50 -21.46
N PHE A 85 8.42 13.01 -20.61
CA PHE A 85 9.34 11.91 -20.94
C PHE A 85 8.58 10.62 -21.27
N ASP A 86 7.57 10.29 -20.46
CA ASP A 86 6.72 9.11 -20.66
C ASP A 86 5.65 9.32 -21.76
N ARG A 87 5.57 10.52 -22.37
CA ARG A 87 4.58 10.93 -23.38
C ARG A 87 3.12 10.75 -22.92
N ILE A 88 2.86 11.00 -21.65
CA ILE A 88 1.53 10.87 -21.04
C ILE A 88 0.79 12.21 -21.17
N ASP A 89 -0.36 12.23 -21.87
CA ASP A 89 -1.27 13.37 -21.77
C ASP A 89 -2.02 13.33 -20.43
N TRP A 90 -1.48 14.07 -19.45
CA TRP A 90 -1.92 14.03 -18.07
C TRP A 90 -3.08 14.99 -17.76
N THR A 91 -3.94 14.63 -16.82
CA THR A 91 -5.02 15.51 -16.31
C THR A 91 -4.61 16.27 -15.06
N LEU A 92 -5.29 17.37 -14.71
CA LEU A 92 -5.04 18.11 -13.48
C LEU A 92 -5.18 17.25 -12.20
N ASN A 93 -5.98 16.18 -12.25
CA ASN A 93 -6.09 15.21 -11.15
C ASN A 93 -4.85 14.31 -11.08
N GLN A 94 -4.40 13.77 -12.23
CA GLN A 94 -3.17 12.97 -12.27
C GLN A 94 -1.93 13.76 -11.85
N PHE A 95 -1.87 15.05 -12.20
CA PHE A 95 -0.82 15.94 -11.71
C PHE A 95 -0.93 16.14 -10.20
N GLU A 96 -2.11 16.47 -9.68
CA GLU A 96 -2.31 16.61 -8.24
C GLU A 96 -1.89 15.34 -7.50
N ASP A 97 -2.26 14.17 -8.01
CA ASP A 97 -1.86 12.89 -7.45
C ASP A 97 -0.34 12.76 -7.44
N ALA A 98 0.35 12.93 -8.57
CA ALA A 98 1.82 12.83 -8.61
C ALA A 98 2.53 13.90 -7.76
N PHE A 99 1.95 15.10 -7.66
CA PHE A 99 2.50 16.22 -6.91
C PHE A 99 2.26 16.10 -5.39
N LEU A 100 1.10 15.62 -4.95
CA LEU A 100 0.78 15.42 -3.53
C LEU A 100 1.33 14.10 -3.02
N TYR A 101 1.13 13.01 -3.77
CA TYR A 101 1.63 11.68 -3.45
C TYR A 101 3.14 11.61 -3.75
N LYS A 102 3.89 12.26 -2.86
CA LYS A 102 5.25 11.85 -2.55
C LYS A 102 5.11 10.42 -2.08
N ASP A 103 5.81 9.47 -2.72
CA ASP A 103 5.89 8.04 -2.38
C ASP A 103 4.90 7.71 -1.27
N LYS A 104 3.66 7.30 -1.61
CA LYS A 104 2.85 6.65 -0.60
C LYS A 104 3.69 5.49 -0.13
N LYS A 105 4.44 5.68 0.94
CA LYS A 105 4.99 4.60 1.73
C LYS A 105 3.76 4.12 2.46
N GLY A 106 2.87 3.47 1.72
CA GLY A 106 1.75 2.78 2.32
C GLY A 106 2.36 1.79 3.30
N LYS A 107 1.83 1.75 4.51
CA LYS A 107 2.14 0.62 5.37
C LYS A 107 1.62 -0.62 4.68
N PHE A 108 2.47 -1.63 4.56
CA PHE A 108 2.13 -2.86 3.85
C PHE A 108 0.85 -3.50 4.41
N LEU A 109 0.75 -3.55 5.74
CA LEU A 109 -0.36 -4.19 6.43
C LEU A 109 -1.70 -3.49 6.13
N ASP A 110 -1.72 -2.15 6.17
CA ASP A 110 -2.94 -1.36 5.95
C ASP A 110 -3.51 -1.61 4.54
N PHE A 111 -2.64 -1.62 3.53
CA PHE A 111 -3.05 -1.93 2.15
C PHE A 111 -3.49 -3.39 1.98
N ALA A 112 -2.79 -4.34 2.61
CA ALA A 112 -3.19 -5.75 2.54
C ALA A 112 -4.57 -5.98 3.16
N LEU A 113 -4.88 -5.31 4.28
CA LEU A 113 -6.19 -5.37 4.93
C LEU A 113 -7.28 -4.72 4.07
N LEU A 114 -6.98 -3.60 3.39
CA LEU A 114 -7.89 -2.99 2.42
C LEU A 114 -8.22 -3.98 1.29
N CYS A 115 -7.21 -4.61 0.70
CA CYS A 115 -7.42 -5.63 -0.33
C CYS A 115 -8.27 -6.81 0.16
N ILE A 116 -8.08 -7.25 1.41
CA ILE A 116 -8.88 -8.31 2.03
C ILE A 116 -10.34 -7.89 2.18
N LYS A 117 -10.58 -6.65 2.62
CA LYS A 117 -11.92 -6.09 2.74
C LYS A 117 -12.62 -6.05 1.37
N ASP A 118 -11.95 -5.52 0.35
CA ASP A 118 -12.50 -5.44 -1.01
C ASP A 118 -12.80 -6.84 -1.58
N MET A 119 -11.95 -7.84 -1.31
CA MET A 119 -12.20 -9.23 -1.73
C MET A 119 -13.41 -9.84 -1.03
N LYS A 120 -13.70 -9.48 0.22
CA LYS A 120 -14.92 -9.94 0.90
C LYS A 120 -16.17 -9.28 0.34
N GLU A 121 -16.11 -7.97 0.08
CA GLU A 121 -17.22 -7.21 -0.48
C GLU A 121 -17.56 -7.67 -1.91
N THR A 122 -16.57 -8.09 -2.68
CA THR A 122 -16.74 -8.64 -4.04
C THR A 122 -17.06 -10.14 -4.08
N GLY A 123 -17.25 -10.79 -2.93
CA GLY A 123 -17.63 -12.21 -2.84
C GLY A 123 -16.47 -13.22 -2.98
N HIS A 124 -15.22 -12.76 -3.11
CA HIS A 124 -14.02 -13.62 -3.16
C HIS A 124 -13.55 -14.08 -1.77
N ILE A 125 -14.47 -14.64 -0.98
CA ILE A 125 -14.27 -14.99 0.44
C ILE A 125 -13.14 -16.01 0.62
N GLY A 126 -13.03 -17.02 -0.25
CA GLY A 126 -11.97 -18.04 -0.17
C GLY A 126 -10.57 -17.42 -0.31
N ASN A 127 -10.39 -16.51 -1.26
CA ASN A 127 -9.13 -15.80 -1.46
C ASN A 127 -8.82 -14.86 -0.29
N ALA A 128 -9.84 -14.16 0.23
CA ALA A 128 -9.69 -13.32 1.41
C ALA A 128 -9.14 -14.11 2.61
N LYS A 129 -9.71 -15.29 2.89
CA LYS A 129 -9.23 -16.19 3.97
C LYS A 129 -7.79 -16.64 3.79
N VAL A 130 -7.38 -16.91 2.53
CA VAL A 130 -5.99 -17.22 2.21
C VAL A 130 -5.06 -16.05 2.56
N TRP A 131 -5.43 -14.83 2.16
CA TRP A 131 -4.63 -13.64 2.43
C TRP A 131 -4.54 -13.35 3.93
N GLU A 132 -5.65 -13.47 4.67
CA GLU A 132 -5.68 -13.33 6.13
C GLU A 132 -4.72 -14.30 6.82
N LYS A 133 -4.72 -15.57 6.38
CA LYS A 133 -3.81 -16.59 6.93
C LYS A 133 -2.35 -16.20 6.70
N VAL A 134 -1.99 -15.74 5.50
CA VAL A 134 -0.61 -15.33 5.19
C VAL A 134 -0.22 -14.09 6.00
N ILE A 135 -1.12 -13.12 6.17
CA ILE A 135 -0.85 -11.94 7.03
C ILE A 135 -0.63 -12.37 8.48
N CYS A 136 -1.41 -13.32 9.00
CA CYS A 136 -1.19 -13.89 10.33
C CYS A 136 0.19 -14.54 10.44
N ASN A 137 0.57 -15.35 9.45
CA ASN A 137 1.90 -15.97 9.38
C ASN A 137 3.03 -14.93 9.34
N MET A 138 2.85 -13.83 8.61
CA MET A 138 3.80 -12.72 8.57
C MET A 138 3.90 -11.99 9.91
N LYS A 139 2.79 -11.80 10.65
CA LYS A 139 2.80 -11.24 12.02
C LYS A 139 3.56 -12.15 13.01
N LEU A 140 3.60 -13.46 12.78
CA LEU A 140 4.39 -14.39 13.59
C LEU A 140 5.89 -14.19 13.37
N PHE A 141 6.28 -13.89 12.13
CA PHE A 141 7.66 -13.61 11.74
C PHE A 141 8.13 -12.21 12.15
N ASP A 142 7.39 -11.17 11.78
CA ASP A 142 7.72 -9.77 12.05
C ASP A 142 6.68 -9.13 12.99
N LYS A 143 7.08 -8.93 14.25
CA LYS A 143 6.25 -8.26 15.27
C LYS A 143 6.00 -6.78 14.96
N LYS A 144 6.79 -6.17 14.07
CA LYS A 144 6.68 -4.77 13.65
C LYS A 144 5.99 -4.63 12.29
N LEU A 145 5.35 -5.67 11.78
CA LEU A 145 4.67 -5.67 10.47
C LEU A 145 3.67 -4.52 10.29
N SER A 146 2.98 -4.11 11.37
CA SER A 146 2.03 -2.98 11.36
C SER A 146 2.67 -1.63 11.06
N THR A 147 3.98 -1.48 11.26
CA THR A 147 4.73 -0.27 10.96
C THR A 147 5.56 -0.35 9.70
N ARG A 148 5.64 -1.54 9.07
CA ARG A 148 6.46 -1.76 7.88
C ARG A 148 5.89 -1.07 6.66
N TYR A 149 6.76 -0.36 5.96
CA TYR A 149 6.49 0.22 4.65
C TYR A 149 6.80 -0.80 3.54
N PHE A 150 6.17 -0.63 2.38
CA PHE A 150 6.41 -1.51 1.23
C PHE A 150 7.89 -1.60 0.80
N GLN A 151 8.64 -0.50 0.89
CA GLN A 151 10.05 -0.47 0.52
C GLN A 151 10.93 -1.35 1.43
N GLU A 152 10.46 -1.65 2.65
CA GLU A 152 11.17 -2.53 3.59
C GLU A 152 10.92 -4.01 3.30
N ILE A 153 9.96 -4.35 2.44
CA ILE A 153 9.67 -5.72 1.99
C ILE A 153 10.49 -5.99 0.73
N ASP A 154 11.81 -5.98 0.91
CA ASP A 154 12.80 -6.23 -0.13
C ASP A 154 13.16 -7.71 -0.24
N ILE A 155 14.13 -8.04 -1.10
CA ILE A 155 14.60 -9.42 -1.28
C ILE A 155 15.17 -10.02 0.01
N LYS A 156 15.78 -9.21 0.89
CA LYS A 156 16.35 -9.66 2.16
C LYS A 156 15.24 -10.03 3.13
N TYR A 157 14.19 -9.22 3.22
CA TYR A 157 12.99 -9.52 4.01
C TYR A 157 12.34 -10.83 3.55
N VAL A 158 12.13 -11.00 2.24
CA VAL A 158 11.50 -12.21 1.68
C VAL A 158 12.35 -13.45 1.95
N SER A 159 13.68 -13.34 1.79
CA SER A 159 14.60 -14.45 2.08
C SER A 159 14.60 -14.82 3.56
N ALA A 160 14.62 -13.83 4.46
CA ALA A 160 14.54 -14.04 5.90
C ALA A 160 13.20 -14.69 6.31
N TYR A 161 12.09 -14.28 5.68
CA TYR A 161 10.79 -14.88 5.90
C TYR A 161 10.74 -16.34 5.44
N ASN A 162 11.36 -16.68 4.29
CA ASN A 162 11.50 -18.07 3.85
C ASN A 162 12.28 -18.91 4.87
N SER A 163 13.45 -18.41 5.32
CA SER A 163 14.26 -19.11 6.32
C SER A 163 13.54 -19.30 7.66
N PHE A 164 12.68 -18.34 8.05
CA PHE A 164 11.82 -18.50 9.23
C PHE A 164 10.84 -19.68 9.07
N MET A 165 10.16 -19.77 7.92
CA MET A 165 9.22 -20.87 7.66
C MET A 165 9.94 -22.22 7.58
N GLU A 166 11.14 -22.25 6.99
CA GLU A 166 11.98 -23.44 6.92
C GLU A 166 12.43 -23.91 8.31
N LYS A 167 12.89 -23.00 9.18
CA LYS A 167 13.23 -23.31 10.58
C LYS A 167 12.03 -23.80 11.40
N LYS A 168 10.81 -23.38 11.04
CA LYS A 168 9.55 -23.86 11.61
C LYS A 168 9.13 -25.23 11.08
N GLY A 169 9.85 -25.80 10.11
CA GLY A 169 9.56 -27.11 9.52
C GLY A 169 8.43 -27.10 8.49
N TRP A 170 8.13 -25.95 7.86
CA TRP A 170 7.07 -25.88 6.86
C TRP A 170 7.53 -26.47 5.53
N CYS A 171 6.71 -27.34 4.94
CA CYS A 171 7.00 -27.91 3.63
C CYS A 171 7.08 -26.82 2.54
N GLY A 172 7.89 -27.07 1.52
CA GLY A 172 8.12 -26.16 0.39
C GLY A 172 6.84 -25.72 -0.28
N ASN A 173 5.86 -26.61 -0.45
CA ASN A 173 4.57 -26.24 -1.04
C ASN A 173 3.77 -25.24 -0.19
N THR A 174 3.85 -25.31 1.14
CA THR A 174 3.23 -24.32 2.02
C THR A 174 3.96 -22.98 1.90
N ARG A 175 5.30 -23.00 1.96
CA ARG A 175 6.14 -21.81 1.78
C ARG A 175 5.88 -21.14 0.43
N LYS A 176 5.79 -21.93 -0.65
CA LYS A 176 5.46 -21.49 -2.01
C LYS A 176 4.11 -20.77 -2.05
N HIS A 177 3.11 -21.27 -1.34
CA HIS A 177 1.77 -20.66 -1.30
C HIS A 177 1.78 -19.30 -0.57
N ASP A 178 2.45 -19.20 0.57
CA ASP A 178 2.62 -17.95 1.30
C ASP A 178 3.38 -16.91 0.44
N MET A 179 4.47 -17.32 -0.22
CA MET A 179 5.24 -16.47 -1.13
C MET A 179 4.44 -15.99 -2.35
N LYS A 180 3.60 -16.85 -2.93
CA LYS A 180 2.68 -16.47 -4.02
C LYS A 180 1.70 -15.41 -3.58
N THR A 181 1.17 -15.52 -2.36
CA THR A 181 0.22 -14.56 -1.81
C THR A 181 0.90 -13.22 -1.53
N LEU A 182 2.10 -13.23 -0.92
CA LEU A 182 2.90 -12.03 -0.74
C LEU A 182 3.20 -11.32 -2.07
N ARG A 183 3.60 -12.07 -3.09
CA ARG A 183 3.81 -11.56 -4.44
C ARG A 183 2.54 -10.91 -5.01
N ALA A 184 1.38 -11.52 -4.81
CA ALA A 184 0.11 -10.98 -5.28
C ALA A 184 -0.25 -9.65 -4.59
N ILE A 185 -0.01 -9.53 -3.28
CA ILE A 185 -0.21 -8.28 -2.52
C ILE A 185 0.70 -7.18 -3.10
N LEU A 186 2.00 -7.45 -3.25
CA LEU A 186 2.96 -6.48 -3.78
C LEU A 186 2.62 -6.06 -5.22
N ASN A 187 2.20 -7.00 -6.07
CA ASN A 187 1.77 -6.68 -7.43
C ASN A 187 0.55 -5.77 -7.46
N ARG A 188 -0.45 -6.02 -6.61
CA ARG A 188 -1.60 -5.12 -6.48
C ARG A 188 -1.18 -3.74 -5.99
N ALA A 189 -0.25 -3.67 -5.04
CA ALA A 189 0.28 -2.39 -4.55
C ALA A 189 0.99 -1.58 -5.63
N ILE A 190 1.79 -2.23 -6.50
CA ILE A 190 2.44 -1.58 -7.63
C ILE A 190 1.41 -1.05 -8.63
N VAL A 191 0.40 -1.84 -8.99
CA VAL A 191 -0.68 -1.41 -9.89
C VAL A 191 -1.48 -0.25 -9.30
N ALA A 192 -1.74 -0.28 -7.99
CA ALA A 192 -2.39 0.81 -7.26
C ALA A 192 -1.49 2.03 -7.01
N LYS A 193 -0.24 2.01 -7.46
CA LYS A 193 0.78 3.06 -7.23
C LYS A 193 1.05 3.35 -5.74
N GLU A 194 0.87 2.34 -4.89
CA GLU A 194 1.17 2.36 -3.45
C GLU A 194 2.62 1.92 -3.15
N CYS A 195 3.34 1.39 -4.15
CA CYS A 195 4.75 1.04 -4.04
C CYS A 195 5.46 1.19 -5.39
N SER A 196 6.74 1.55 -5.35
CA SER A 196 7.62 1.54 -6.52
C SER A 196 8.06 0.11 -6.88
N SER A 197 8.28 -0.15 -8.17
CA SER A 197 8.84 -1.41 -8.65
C SER A 197 10.33 -1.60 -8.31
N THR A 198 11.03 -0.55 -7.86
CA THR A 198 12.49 -0.57 -7.65
C THR A 198 12.96 -1.61 -6.63
N SER A 199 12.22 -1.84 -5.53
CA SER A 199 12.59 -2.80 -4.49
C SER A 199 11.86 -4.14 -4.61
N TYR A 200 11.28 -4.43 -5.78
CA TYR A 200 10.40 -5.58 -5.96
C TYR A 200 11.15 -6.92 -5.82
N PRO A 201 10.81 -7.77 -4.83
CA PRO A 201 11.63 -8.93 -4.47
C PRO A 201 11.46 -10.14 -5.41
N PHE A 202 10.44 -10.15 -6.27
CA PHE A 202 10.11 -11.29 -7.14
C PHE A 202 10.38 -11.02 -8.63
N GLY A 203 11.20 -10.00 -8.93
CA GLY A 203 11.60 -9.65 -10.30
C GLY A 203 12.66 -10.59 -10.88
N LYS A 204 13.23 -10.20 -12.03
CA LYS A 204 14.36 -10.92 -12.65
C LYS A 204 15.58 -10.87 -11.71
N GLY A 205 16.09 -12.04 -11.32
CA GLY A 205 17.16 -12.15 -10.31
C GLY A 205 16.68 -12.02 -8.85
N GLY A 206 15.36 -11.96 -8.63
CA GLY A 206 14.74 -11.95 -7.32
C GLY A 206 14.53 -13.35 -6.73
N PHE A 207 13.72 -13.41 -5.66
CA PHE A 207 13.38 -14.65 -4.98
C PHE A 207 12.60 -15.61 -5.89
N CYS A 208 13.16 -16.81 -6.12
CA CYS A 208 12.60 -17.81 -7.01
C CYS A 208 11.54 -18.68 -6.31
N ILE A 209 10.26 -18.33 -6.47
CA ILE A 209 9.14 -19.06 -5.83
C ILE A 209 9.02 -20.50 -6.34
N SER A 210 9.35 -20.78 -7.61
CA SER A 210 9.28 -22.13 -8.18
C SER A 210 10.30 -23.08 -7.58
N ALA A 211 11.43 -22.58 -7.07
CA ALA A 211 12.44 -23.40 -6.41
C ALA A 211 11.95 -24.04 -5.09
N LEU A 212 10.81 -23.57 -4.55
CA LEU A 212 10.18 -24.12 -3.34
C LEU A 212 9.23 -25.29 -3.63
N GLU A 213 9.04 -25.66 -4.90
CA GLU A 213 8.12 -26.72 -5.27
C GLU A 213 8.64 -28.09 -4.83
N GLU A 214 7.78 -28.83 -4.15
CA GLU A 214 8.07 -30.19 -3.69
C GLU A 214 7.07 -31.16 -4.33
N GLU A 215 7.55 -32.32 -4.80
CA GLU A 215 6.67 -33.35 -5.33
C GLU A 215 5.77 -33.90 -4.21
N THR A 216 4.48 -33.65 -4.35
CA THR A 216 3.49 -34.25 -3.46
C THR A 216 3.08 -35.61 -4.02
N ARG A 217 3.30 -36.67 -3.26
CA ARG A 217 2.82 -38.00 -3.63
C ARG A 217 1.30 -37.98 -3.78
N LYS A 218 0.81 -38.19 -5.01
CA LYS A 218 -0.62 -38.40 -5.26
C LYS A 218 -1.06 -39.69 -4.57
N ARG A 219 -1.88 -39.57 -3.53
CA ARG A 219 -2.51 -40.73 -2.87
C ARG A 219 -3.85 -40.96 -3.57
N TYR A 220 -3.87 -41.90 -4.52
CA TYR A 220 -5.14 -42.38 -5.07
C TYR A 220 -5.79 -43.29 -4.04
N LEU A 221 -7.12 -43.23 -3.94
CA LEU A 221 -7.88 -44.20 -3.17
C LEU A 221 -8.20 -45.38 -4.09
N PRO A 222 -7.66 -46.59 -3.83
CA PRO A 222 -7.95 -47.74 -4.69
C PRO A 222 -9.44 -48.10 -4.65
N GLN A 223 -9.95 -48.68 -5.74
CA GLN A 223 -11.37 -49.02 -5.89
C GLN A 223 -11.88 -49.92 -4.76
N GLU A 224 -11.05 -50.83 -4.27
CA GLU A 224 -11.40 -51.70 -3.14
C GLU A 224 -11.75 -50.91 -1.87
N TYR A 225 -11.01 -49.84 -1.57
CA TYR A 225 -11.30 -48.98 -0.42
C TYR A 225 -12.57 -48.16 -0.63
N LEU A 226 -12.84 -47.71 -1.87
CA LEU A 226 -14.11 -47.05 -2.22
C LEU A 226 -15.31 -47.98 -2.02
N LEU A 227 -15.22 -49.23 -2.49
CA LEU A 227 -16.28 -50.23 -2.32
C LEU A 227 -16.51 -50.57 -0.85
N ARG A 228 -15.44 -50.69 -0.06
CA ARG A 228 -15.55 -50.88 1.40
C ARG A 228 -16.24 -49.71 2.09
N LEU A 229 -15.99 -48.46 1.67
CA LEU A 229 -16.68 -47.29 2.22
C LEU A 229 -18.16 -47.27 1.82
N MET A 230 -18.47 -47.58 0.56
CA MET A 230 -19.83 -47.54 0.03
C MET A 230 -20.73 -48.63 0.64
N ASN A 231 -20.17 -49.82 0.87
CA ASN A 231 -20.92 -50.98 1.37
C ASN A 231 -20.89 -51.09 2.90
N ARG A 232 -20.26 -50.16 3.61
CA ARG A 232 -20.22 -50.19 5.07
C ARG A 232 -21.58 -49.78 5.63
N GLN A 233 -22.30 -50.74 6.21
CA GLN A 233 -23.46 -50.43 7.02
C GLN A 233 -22.98 -49.91 8.38
N PHE A 234 -23.36 -48.68 8.71
CA PHE A 234 -23.17 -48.16 10.06
C PHE A 234 -24.30 -48.72 10.91
N GLU A 235 -23.95 -49.51 11.93
CA GLU A 235 -24.93 -49.83 12.97
C GLU A 235 -25.36 -48.52 13.61
N ASN A 236 -26.68 -48.26 13.65
CA ASN A 236 -27.27 -47.18 14.45
C ASN A 236 -27.11 -47.51 15.94
N GLY A 237 -25.88 -47.63 16.41
CA GLY A 237 -25.55 -47.62 17.82
C GLY A 237 -25.77 -46.21 18.32
N LYS A 238 -26.72 -46.03 19.23
CA LYS A 238 -26.89 -44.81 20.04
C LYS A 238 -25.57 -44.54 20.76
N SER A 239 -24.64 -43.87 20.09
CA SER A 239 -23.51 -43.24 20.73
C SER A 239 -23.92 -41.80 20.94
N SER A 240 -24.40 -41.51 22.14
CA SER A 240 -24.42 -40.16 22.68
C SER A 240 -22.97 -39.70 22.81
N VAL A 241 -22.35 -39.33 21.68
CA VAL A 241 -21.14 -38.53 21.70
C VAL A 241 -21.65 -37.10 21.85
N SER A 242 -21.65 -36.60 23.07
CA SER A 242 -21.72 -35.16 23.29
C SER A 242 -20.60 -34.53 22.48
N CYS A 243 -20.97 -33.76 21.45
CA CYS A 243 -20.03 -32.99 20.68
C CYS A 243 -19.40 -31.99 21.67
N PRO A 244 -18.09 -32.02 21.97
CA PRO A 244 -17.47 -31.00 22.79
C PRO A 244 -17.20 -29.78 21.90
N LEU A 245 -18.25 -29.27 21.25
CA LEU A 245 -18.27 -27.90 20.77
C LEU A 245 -18.96 -27.09 21.86
N LYS A 246 -18.22 -26.83 22.95
CA LYS A 246 -18.43 -25.55 23.62
C LYS A 246 -18.10 -24.49 22.56
N PRO A 247 -18.98 -23.50 22.30
CA PRO A 247 -18.52 -22.30 21.64
C PRO A 247 -17.44 -21.73 22.56
N SER A 248 -16.18 -21.76 22.12
CA SER A 248 -15.16 -20.97 22.80
C SER A 248 -15.57 -19.53 22.58
N ASP A 249 -16.05 -18.92 23.66
CA ASP A 249 -16.15 -17.48 23.82
C ASP A 249 -14.96 -16.80 23.14
N SER A 250 -15.30 -15.79 22.34
CA SER A 250 -14.45 -14.66 21.96
C SER A 250 -13.05 -14.67 22.61
N ALA A 251 -12.04 -15.17 21.87
CA ALA A 251 -10.66 -14.81 22.14
C ALA A 251 -10.33 -13.54 21.34
N PRO A 252 -9.75 -12.51 21.98
CA PRO A 252 -9.50 -11.23 21.33
C PRO A 252 -8.43 -11.36 20.25
N LEU A 253 -8.65 -10.64 19.16
CA LEU A 253 -7.69 -10.44 18.08
C LEU A 253 -6.40 -9.82 18.63
N CYS A 254 -5.25 -10.43 18.32
CA CYS A 254 -3.93 -9.79 18.30
C CYS A 254 -3.50 -9.50 16.85
#